data_AF-A0A8T6DVT5-F1
#
_entry.id   AF-A0A8T6DVT5-F1
#
_cell.length_a   1.000
_cell.length_b   1.000
_cell.length_c   1.000
_cell.angle_alpha   90.00
_cell.angle_beta   90.00
_cell.angle_gamma   90.00
#
_symmetry.space_group_name_H-M   'P 1'
#
loop_
_entity.id
_entity.type
_entity.pdbx_description
1 polymer ?
#
loop_
_entity_poly.entity_id
_entity_poly.type
_entity_poly.pdbx_seq_one_letter_code
_entity_poly.pdbx_strand_id
1 'polypeptide(L)'
;MPAFLLLSAATAPAQEAGQEVANAAEQETAVRYSVLYLEPAVPVSGEIDFELPPPGIPQSPELDPEFQERMQDIQQFNESITDSEIMAGAWDNSLVEQLNSLGSLQQQQGDHLGAIETHERAIHVQRINSGLHTIEQTPLVGQMIDSYIAMGDWTQVDVYQNYLFYIQQKFYGNNDPRLIPALGDLANWHARAFTMRQGESLAMRLSSAQMLFRAAARMVEVHFGPDDDRYIEYLRGVARSAYLVALNQDLLRELARAQFRAPQETLRDMLYWHFPIVPTGFRAGEDALLAIREFYMDREGEAEQLAEATAQVADWYLLFNRRAPARDMYLEAWEAVAEEDNAEELRRQLFGQVREIPVFASDDNEWMVENMGFIADVEEVVDYDHIDLRFDVTQWGEVRNVVSIGEPAPEAESQHGWVRRAVRDSMFRPMLVDGENVRSDGNLFRYRYWY
;
A
#
# COMPACT_ATOMS: atom_id res chain seq x y z
N MET A 1 11.44 70.63 -7.35
CA MET A 1 10.26 71.53 -7.25
C MET A 1 9.98 72.08 -8.64
N PRO A 2 8.74 72.11 -9.15
CA PRO A 2 7.61 71.15 -9.08
C PRO A 2 7.08 70.83 -10.52
N ALA A 3 6.50 69.68 -10.88
CA ALA A 3 5.16 69.10 -10.66
C ALA A 3 4.31 69.00 -11.96
N PHE A 4 3.48 67.94 -12.00
CA PHE A 4 2.34 67.58 -12.87
C PHE A 4 2.57 66.77 -14.17
N LEU A 5 2.00 65.55 -14.18
CA LEU A 5 1.11 64.95 -15.21
C LEU A 5 0.73 63.51 -14.75
N LEU A 6 -0.47 63.36 -14.15
CA LEU A 6 -1.70 62.74 -14.70
C LEU A 6 -1.78 61.20 -14.65
N LEU A 7 -2.57 60.71 -13.69
CA LEU A 7 -3.18 59.38 -13.66
C LEU A 7 -4.13 59.21 -14.86
N SER A 8 -4.00 58.09 -15.57
CA SER A 8 -5.08 57.50 -16.37
C SER A 8 -5.58 56.27 -15.60
N ALA A 9 -6.83 56.33 -15.16
CA ALA A 9 -7.56 55.18 -14.66
C ALA A 9 -8.03 54.34 -15.85
N ALA A 10 -7.60 53.09 -15.92
CA ALA A 10 -8.23 52.05 -16.72
C ALA A 10 -8.90 51.08 -15.76
N THR A 11 -10.23 51.14 -15.72
CA THR A 11 -11.11 50.17 -15.08
C THR A 11 -11.05 48.85 -15.85
N ALA A 12 -10.44 47.82 -15.26
CA ALA A 12 -10.63 46.43 -15.66
C ALA A 12 -11.93 45.88 -15.01
N PRO A 13 -12.66 44.96 -15.66
CA PRO A 13 -14.05 44.68 -15.31
C PRO A 13 -14.15 43.76 -14.09
N ALA A 14 -15.12 44.04 -13.22
CA ALA A 14 -15.51 43.21 -12.07
C ALA A 14 -15.95 41.77 -12.44
N GLN A 15 -15.97 41.41 -13.73
CA GLN A 15 -16.26 40.07 -14.23
C GLN A 15 -15.08 39.10 -14.12
N GLU A 16 -13.82 39.55 -14.30
CA GLU A 16 -12.65 38.66 -14.18
C GLU A 16 -12.36 38.30 -12.72
N ALA A 17 -12.49 39.25 -11.79
CA ALA A 17 -12.36 38.99 -10.36
C ALA A 17 -13.49 38.08 -9.82
N GLY A 18 -14.70 38.16 -10.38
CA GLY A 18 -15.81 37.26 -10.04
C GLY A 18 -15.58 35.82 -10.54
N GLN A 19 -14.92 35.65 -11.69
CA GLN A 19 -14.56 34.34 -12.23
C GLN A 19 -13.34 33.72 -11.55
N GLU A 20 -12.34 34.51 -11.13
CA GLU A 20 -11.22 34.00 -10.33
C GLU A 20 -11.66 33.58 -8.93
N VAL A 21 -12.56 34.34 -8.28
CA VAL A 21 -13.10 33.97 -6.96
C VAL A 21 -14.08 32.80 -7.06
N ALA A 22 -14.85 32.69 -8.15
CA ALA A 22 -15.70 31.52 -8.39
C ALA A 22 -14.89 30.27 -8.73
N ASN A 23 -13.82 30.37 -9.55
CA ASN A 23 -12.91 29.25 -9.81
C ASN A 23 -12.11 28.85 -8.56
N ALA A 24 -11.68 29.81 -7.74
CA ALA A 24 -11.02 29.52 -6.47
C ALA A 24 -11.98 28.87 -5.45
N ALA A 25 -13.24 29.32 -5.41
CA ALA A 25 -14.27 28.70 -4.57
C ALA A 25 -14.72 27.34 -5.11
N GLU A 26 -14.80 27.14 -6.43
CA GLU A 26 -15.04 25.82 -7.07
C GLU A 26 -13.84 24.89 -6.88
N GLN A 27 -12.60 25.39 -6.85
CA GLN A 27 -11.41 24.61 -6.53
C GLN A 27 -11.34 24.29 -5.02
N GLU A 28 -11.64 25.23 -4.12
CA GLU A 28 -11.74 24.97 -2.67
C GLU A 28 -12.89 24.03 -2.32
N THR A 29 -14.01 24.08 -3.04
CA THR A 29 -15.14 23.14 -2.83
C THR A 29 -14.94 21.81 -3.53
N ALA A 30 -14.23 21.74 -4.66
CA ALA A 30 -13.87 20.46 -5.30
C ALA A 30 -12.80 19.68 -4.51
N VAL A 31 -11.92 20.37 -3.79
CA VAL A 31 -10.94 19.73 -2.90
C VAL A 31 -11.61 19.14 -1.64
N ARG A 32 -12.71 19.75 -1.16
CA ARG A 32 -13.38 19.35 0.10
C ARG A 32 -14.29 18.11 0.05
N TYR A 33 -14.46 17.47 -1.11
CA TYR A 33 -15.39 16.33 -1.27
C TYR A 33 -14.89 15.26 -2.26
N SER A 34 -13.57 15.19 -2.51
CA SER A 34 -13.01 14.17 -3.40
C SER A 34 -12.69 12.89 -2.64
N VAL A 35 -13.15 11.75 -3.16
CA VAL A 35 -12.78 10.44 -2.58
C VAL A 35 -11.26 10.26 -2.65
N LEU A 36 -10.63 10.12 -1.49
CA LEU A 36 -9.19 9.89 -1.29
C LEU A 36 -8.83 8.42 -1.48
N TYR A 37 -9.66 7.54 -0.92
CA TYR A 37 -9.44 6.10 -0.95
C TYR A 37 -10.77 5.35 -0.96
N LEU A 38 -10.81 4.24 -1.69
CA LEU A 38 -11.94 3.33 -1.76
C LEU A 38 -11.47 1.97 -1.28
N GLU A 39 -12.11 1.45 -0.25
CA GLU A 39 -11.81 0.13 0.26
C GLU A 39 -12.37 -0.98 -0.63
N PRO A 40 -11.80 -2.21 -0.56
CA PRO A 40 -12.29 -3.37 -1.28
C PRO A 40 -13.78 -3.63 -1.03
N ALA A 41 -14.47 -4.12 -2.06
CA ALA A 41 -15.90 -4.40 -1.98
C ALA A 41 -16.22 -5.48 -0.92
N VAL A 42 -17.21 -5.20 -0.05
CA VAL A 42 -17.72 -6.18 0.91
C VAL A 42 -19.09 -6.69 0.44
N PRO A 43 -19.26 -8.00 0.14
CA PRO A 43 -20.55 -8.54 -0.27
C PRO A 43 -21.54 -8.46 0.88
N VAL A 44 -22.78 -8.06 0.58
CA VAL A 44 -23.85 -7.95 1.58
C VAL A 44 -24.80 -9.14 1.42
N SER A 45 -24.85 -10.03 2.42
CA SER A 45 -25.78 -11.16 2.45
C SER A 45 -26.91 -10.91 3.47
N GLY A 46 -28.15 -10.68 3.01
CA GLY A 46 -29.35 -10.54 3.85
C GLY A 46 -29.79 -9.10 4.15
N GLU A 47 -30.76 -8.93 5.05
CA GLU A 47 -31.31 -7.63 5.51
C GLU A 47 -30.56 -7.04 6.73
N ILE A 48 -29.38 -7.56 7.08
CA ILE A 48 -28.63 -7.05 8.22
C ILE A 48 -27.83 -5.84 7.74
N ASP A 49 -28.17 -4.68 8.29
CA ASP A 49 -27.34 -3.49 8.23
C ASP A 49 -26.00 -3.80 8.94
N PHE A 50 -25.03 -4.29 8.17
CA PHE A 50 -23.71 -4.64 8.67
C PHE A 50 -22.84 -3.39 8.69
N GLU A 51 -22.71 -2.75 9.84
CA GLU A 51 -21.74 -1.68 10.01
C GLU A 51 -20.33 -2.23 9.79
N LEU A 52 -19.58 -1.59 8.87
CA LEU A 52 -18.16 -1.87 8.73
C LEU A 52 -17.47 -1.45 10.04
N PRO A 53 -16.56 -2.28 10.57
CA PRO A 53 -15.87 -1.93 11.83
C PRO A 53 -15.25 -0.55 11.68
N PRO A 54 -15.37 0.34 12.69
CA PRO A 54 -14.77 1.66 12.61
C PRO A 54 -13.29 1.49 12.28
N PRO A 55 -12.74 2.27 11.36
CA PRO A 55 -11.33 2.17 11.05
C PRO A 55 -10.49 2.45 12.30
N GLY A 56 -9.32 1.85 12.37
CA GLY A 56 -8.34 2.08 13.43
C GLY A 56 -7.70 3.47 13.30
N ILE A 57 -8.50 4.54 13.42
CA ILE A 57 -7.97 5.90 13.50
C ILE A 57 -7.20 5.99 14.82
N PRO A 58 -5.95 6.49 14.83
CA PRO A 58 -5.21 6.72 16.06
C PRO A 58 -6.05 7.57 17.01
N GLN A 59 -6.43 7.00 18.15
CA GLN A 59 -7.06 7.79 19.21
C GLN A 59 -6.04 8.80 19.72
N SER A 60 -6.49 10.02 20.06
CA SER A 60 -5.61 11.02 20.67
C SER A 60 -4.88 10.41 21.87
N PRO A 61 -3.54 10.48 21.95
CA PRO A 61 -2.76 9.83 23.01
C PRO A 61 -3.27 10.16 24.42
N GLU A 62 -3.81 11.35 24.62
CA GLU A 62 -4.35 11.83 25.90
C GLU A 62 -5.59 11.07 26.39
N LEU A 63 -6.25 10.31 25.50
CA LEU A 63 -7.41 9.48 25.82
C LEU A 63 -7.01 8.08 26.31
N ASP A 64 -5.74 7.70 26.18
CA ASP A 64 -5.22 6.43 26.65
C ASP A 64 -5.18 6.42 28.19
N PRO A 65 -5.79 5.41 28.86
CA PRO A 65 -5.71 5.25 30.32
C PRO A 65 -4.28 5.26 30.90
N GLU A 66 -3.28 4.82 30.13
CA GLU A 66 -1.87 4.73 30.54
C GLU A 66 -1.07 6.02 30.26
N PHE A 67 -1.68 7.06 29.68
CA PHE A 67 -0.98 8.30 29.30
C PHE A 67 -0.20 8.95 30.46
N GLN A 68 -0.78 9.01 31.65
CA GLN A 68 -0.14 9.62 32.82
C GLN A 68 1.02 8.78 33.36
N GLU A 69 0.93 7.46 33.25
CA GLU A 69 2.02 6.54 33.63
C GLU A 69 3.21 6.71 32.68
N ARG A 70 2.95 6.74 31.37
CA ARG A 70 4.00 7.01 30.36
C ARG A 70 4.68 8.36 30.54
N MET A 71 3.95 9.42 30.90
CA MET A 71 4.57 10.71 31.24
C MET A 71 5.52 10.62 32.44
N GLN A 72 5.19 9.81 33.45
CA GLN A 72 6.06 9.60 34.61
C GLN A 72 7.28 8.77 34.24
N ASP A 73 7.12 7.75 33.39
CA ASP A 73 8.23 6.94 32.90
C ASP A 73 9.20 7.75 32.04
N ILE A 74 8.69 8.64 31.17
CA ILE A 74 9.50 9.59 30.41
C ILE A 74 10.35 10.46 31.34
N GLN A 75 9.79 10.97 32.44
CA GLN A 75 10.56 11.75 33.41
C GLN A 75 11.65 10.91 34.08
N GLN A 76 11.33 9.69 34.50
CA GLN A 76 12.28 8.77 35.12
C GLN A 76 13.42 8.38 34.17
N PHE A 77 13.14 8.11 32.90
CA PHE A 77 14.16 7.83 31.90
C PHE A 77 15.08 9.04 31.67
N ASN A 78 14.55 10.26 31.60
CA ASN A 78 15.36 11.47 31.47
C ASN A 78 16.34 11.65 32.66
N GLU A 79 15.87 11.41 33.89
CA GLU A 79 16.71 11.45 35.08
C GLU A 79 17.79 10.34 35.05
N SER A 80 17.42 9.09 34.76
CA SER A 80 18.36 7.95 34.68
C SER A 80 19.43 8.13 33.60
N ILE A 81 19.04 8.69 32.45
CA ILE A 81 19.99 8.99 31.37
C ILE A 81 20.99 10.03 31.85
N THR A 82 20.51 11.11 32.49
CA THR A 82 21.38 12.17 33.04
C THR A 82 22.38 11.61 34.04
N ASP A 83 21.93 10.76 34.96
CA ASP A 83 22.81 10.11 35.95
C ASP A 83 23.83 9.18 35.29
N SER A 84 23.40 8.40 34.29
CA SER A 84 24.28 7.51 33.51
C SER A 84 25.36 8.31 32.77
N GLU A 85 25.02 9.46 32.20
CA GLU A 85 25.97 10.35 31.53
C GLU A 85 27.00 10.96 32.49
N ILE A 86 26.58 11.33 33.70
CA ILE A 86 27.49 11.82 34.75
C ILE A 86 28.46 10.72 35.18
N MET A 87 27.98 9.48 35.29
CA MET A 87 28.78 8.35 35.79
C MET A 87 29.73 7.76 34.74
N ALA A 88 29.25 7.53 33.52
CA ALA A 88 29.95 6.76 32.48
C ALA A 88 30.34 7.62 31.26
N GLY A 89 29.76 8.81 31.11
CA GLY A 89 30.00 9.73 30.00
C GLY A 89 28.88 9.75 28.97
N ALA A 90 28.79 10.85 28.21
CA ALA A 90 27.71 11.14 27.25
C ALA A 90 27.62 10.17 26.06
N TRP A 91 28.63 9.32 25.86
CA TRP A 91 28.71 8.39 24.74
C TRP A 91 28.80 6.94 25.19
N ASP A 92 28.48 6.65 26.45
CA ASP A 92 28.52 5.28 26.94
C ASP A 92 27.47 4.40 26.24
N ASN A 93 27.88 3.21 25.80
CA ASN A 93 27.01 2.33 25.02
C ASN A 93 25.77 1.85 25.80
N SER A 94 25.79 1.88 27.14
CA SER A 94 24.63 1.54 27.97
C SER A 94 23.46 2.53 27.83
N LEU A 95 23.70 3.73 27.29
CA LEU A 95 22.67 4.74 27.05
C LEU A 95 21.71 4.33 25.92
N VAL A 96 22.13 3.45 25.00
CA VAL A 96 21.34 3.11 23.80
C VAL A 96 19.98 2.52 24.17
N GLU A 97 19.94 1.61 25.14
CA GLU A 97 18.69 0.96 25.57
C GLU A 97 17.75 1.97 26.25
N GLN A 98 18.28 2.81 27.14
CA GLN A 98 17.49 3.85 27.83
C GLN A 98 16.92 4.88 26.85
N LEU A 99 17.74 5.31 25.88
CA LEU A 99 17.30 6.24 24.82
C LEU A 99 16.24 5.59 23.91
N ASN A 100 16.40 4.32 23.55
CA ASN A 100 15.39 3.61 22.77
C ASN A 100 14.04 3.55 23.53
N SER A 101 14.06 3.18 24.82
CA SER A 101 12.84 3.16 25.64
C SER A 101 12.19 4.54 25.77
N LEU A 102 12.99 5.59 25.99
CA LEU A 102 12.50 6.96 26.02
C LEU A 102 11.86 7.37 24.70
N GLY A 103 12.52 7.09 23.57
CA GLY A 103 12.01 7.39 22.24
C GLY A 103 10.67 6.69 21.95
N SER A 104 10.56 5.39 22.27
CA SER A 104 9.30 4.65 22.12
C SER A 104 8.18 5.22 22.98
N LEU A 105 8.46 5.62 24.22
CA LEU A 105 7.45 6.26 25.08
C LEU A 105 7.02 7.61 24.51
N GLN A 106 7.94 8.42 23.99
CA GLN A 106 7.61 9.67 23.33
C GLN A 106 6.68 9.45 22.12
N GLN A 107 6.93 8.43 21.29
CA GLN A 107 6.02 8.08 20.18
C GLN A 107 4.62 7.71 20.65
N GLN A 108 4.51 6.91 21.71
CA GLN A 108 3.21 6.52 22.29
C GLN A 108 2.45 7.70 22.88
N GLN A 109 3.13 8.80 23.21
CA GLN A 109 2.53 10.05 23.65
C GLN A 109 2.23 11.02 22.49
N GLY A 110 2.51 10.63 21.23
CA GLY A 110 2.39 11.47 20.04
C GLY A 110 3.52 12.48 19.86
N ASP A 111 4.55 12.49 20.71
CA ASP A 111 5.75 13.32 20.58
C ASP A 111 6.73 12.70 19.57
N HIS A 112 6.32 12.65 18.30
CA HIS A 112 7.11 12.06 17.23
C HIS A 112 8.41 12.82 16.95
N LEU A 113 8.40 14.15 17.08
CA LEU A 113 9.60 14.99 16.95
C LEU A 113 10.61 14.69 18.06
N GLY A 114 10.19 14.69 19.32
CA GLY A 114 11.08 14.37 20.44
C GLY A 114 11.58 12.93 20.38
N ALA A 115 10.74 11.99 19.94
CA ALA A 115 11.17 10.61 19.71
C ALA A 115 12.26 10.51 18.63
N ILE A 116 12.12 11.22 17.51
CA ILE A 116 13.13 11.26 16.44
C ILE A 116 14.47 11.77 17.00
N GLU A 117 14.47 12.89 17.73
CA GLU A 117 15.68 13.45 18.35
C GLU A 117 16.36 12.44 19.31
N THR A 118 15.57 11.74 20.13
CA THR A 118 16.06 10.72 21.05
C THR A 118 16.66 9.50 20.32
N HIS A 119 15.99 9.00 19.28
CA HIS A 119 16.50 7.88 18.48
C HIS A 119 17.76 8.26 17.69
N GLU A 120 17.83 9.48 17.14
CA GLU A 120 19.04 10.00 16.48
C GLU A 120 20.23 10.04 17.45
N ARG A 121 19.99 10.46 18.71
CA ARG A 121 21.00 10.43 19.76
C ARG A 121 21.47 9.01 20.07
N ALA A 122 20.55 8.04 20.16
CA ALA A 122 20.89 6.63 20.34
C ALA A 122 21.75 6.09 19.18
N ILE A 123 21.38 6.42 17.93
CA ILE A 123 22.17 6.09 16.73
C ILE A 123 23.56 6.73 16.81
N HIS A 124 23.67 7.97 17.27
CA HIS A 124 24.97 8.63 17.41
C HIS A 124 25.89 7.94 18.42
N VAL A 125 25.35 7.51 19.57
CA VAL A 125 26.08 6.69 20.55
C VAL A 125 26.55 5.38 19.92
N GLN A 126 25.69 4.68 19.18
CA GLN A 126 26.09 3.46 18.47
C GLN A 126 27.17 3.72 17.42
N ARG A 127 27.10 4.84 16.68
CA ARG A 127 28.12 5.21 15.67
C ARG A 127 29.50 5.43 16.28
N ILE A 128 29.55 6.01 17.49
CA ILE A 128 30.80 6.23 18.22
C ILE A 128 31.39 4.89 18.70
N ASN A 129 30.55 3.98 19.19
CA ASN A 129 31.02 2.74 19.82
C ASN A 129 31.26 1.58 18.82
N SER A 130 30.43 1.47 17.78
CA SER A 130 30.39 0.31 16.88
C SER A 130 30.64 0.67 15.41
N GLY A 131 30.69 1.97 15.08
CA GLY A 131 31.01 2.48 13.74
C GLY A 131 29.80 3.02 12.96
N LEU A 132 30.10 3.74 11.86
CA LEU A 132 29.12 4.59 11.16
C LEU A 132 27.89 3.85 10.61
N HIS A 133 28.09 2.62 10.11
CA HIS A 133 27.05 1.80 9.45
C HIS A 133 26.95 0.44 10.13
N THR A 134 26.56 0.46 11.40
CA THR A 134 26.44 -0.74 12.22
C THR A 134 25.01 -1.30 12.14
N ILE A 135 24.86 -2.62 12.12
CA ILE A 135 23.55 -3.29 11.96
C ILE A 135 22.63 -3.04 13.16
N GLU A 136 23.20 -2.72 14.32
CA GLU A 136 22.51 -2.38 15.57
C GLU A 136 21.68 -1.09 15.44
N GLN A 137 21.89 -0.28 14.40
CA GLN A 137 21.08 0.91 14.11
C GLN A 137 19.70 0.56 13.54
N THR A 138 19.53 -0.63 12.95
CA THR A 138 18.31 -1.00 12.21
C THR A 138 17.03 -0.82 13.04
N PRO A 139 16.93 -1.27 14.31
CA PRO A 139 15.72 -1.06 15.10
C PRO A 139 15.41 0.43 15.32
N LEU A 140 16.42 1.25 15.62
CA LEU A 140 16.25 2.69 15.89
C LEU A 140 15.81 3.45 14.65
N VAL A 141 16.38 3.11 13.48
CA VAL A 141 15.97 3.70 12.20
C VAL A 141 14.53 3.29 11.85
N GLY A 142 14.12 2.05 12.17
CA GLY A 142 12.73 1.61 12.07
C GLY A 142 11.78 2.49 12.89
N GLN A 143 12.10 2.74 14.16
CA GLN A 143 11.30 3.64 15.01
C GLN A 143 11.21 5.06 14.44
N MET A 144 12.31 5.59 13.88
CA MET A 144 12.29 6.90 13.23
C MET A 144 11.36 6.92 12.00
N ILE A 145 11.36 5.86 11.19
CA ILE A 145 10.44 5.72 10.06
C ILE A 145 8.99 5.76 10.53
N ASP A 146 8.65 5.04 11.60
CA ASP A 146 7.29 5.03 12.16
C ASP A 146 6.87 6.45 12.60
N SER A 147 7.77 7.21 13.24
CA SER A 147 7.51 8.62 13.56
C SER A 147 7.33 9.49 12.31
N TYR A 148 8.15 9.31 11.27
CA TYR A 148 7.99 10.08 10.03
C TYR A 148 6.70 9.73 9.29
N ILE A 149 6.27 8.47 9.31
CA ILE A 149 4.96 8.05 8.79
C ILE A 149 3.84 8.76 9.56
N ALA A 150 3.88 8.74 10.90
CA ALA A 150 2.90 9.40 11.75
C ALA A 150 2.90 10.94 11.61
N MET A 151 3.98 11.52 11.11
CA MET A 151 4.08 12.95 10.79
C MET A 151 3.73 13.28 9.33
N GLY A 152 3.46 12.28 8.49
CA GLY A 152 3.27 12.47 7.04
C GLY A 152 4.54 12.94 6.30
N ASP A 153 5.73 12.83 6.90
CA ASP A 153 7.00 13.21 6.25
C ASP A 153 7.51 12.08 5.36
N TRP A 154 6.83 11.88 4.25
CA TRP A 154 7.13 10.84 3.25
C TRP A 154 8.53 10.98 2.63
N THR A 155 9.11 12.18 2.66
CA THR A 155 10.46 12.43 2.16
C THR A 155 11.49 11.76 3.09
N GLN A 156 11.34 11.94 4.40
CA GLN A 156 12.22 11.27 5.37
C GLN A 156 11.99 9.77 5.43
N VAL A 157 10.73 9.30 5.30
CA VAL A 157 10.45 7.85 5.18
C VAL A 157 11.25 7.25 4.02
N ASP A 158 11.24 7.89 2.85
CA ASP A 158 11.99 7.40 1.69
C ASP A 158 13.50 7.34 1.96
N VAL A 159 14.07 8.39 2.56
CA VAL A 159 15.49 8.44 2.92
C VAL A 159 15.86 7.30 3.86
N TYR A 160 15.10 7.11 4.94
CA TYR A 160 15.44 6.13 5.96
C TYR A 160 15.11 4.68 5.55
N GLN A 161 14.12 4.44 4.70
CA GLN A 161 13.88 3.12 4.09
C GLN A 161 15.07 2.68 3.21
N ASN A 162 15.60 3.59 2.38
CA ASN A 162 16.82 3.33 1.60
C ASN A 162 18.04 3.14 2.51
N TYR A 163 18.15 3.88 3.60
CA TYR A 163 19.25 3.74 4.57
C TYR A 163 19.21 2.39 5.29
N LEU A 164 18.03 1.91 5.70
CA LEU A 164 17.84 0.58 6.30
C LEU A 164 18.32 -0.52 5.36
N PHE A 165 17.91 -0.47 4.10
CA PHE A 165 18.35 -1.43 3.09
C PHE A 165 19.87 -1.38 2.91
N TYR A 166 20.45 -0.18 2.79
CA TYR A 166 21.89 0.00 2.64
C TYR A 166 22.71 -0.60 3.80
N ILE A 167 22.33 -0.35 5.06
CA ILE A 167 23.06 -0.89 6.22
C ILE A 167 23.02 -2.42 6.20
N GLN A 168 21.83 -2.99 6.02
CA GLN A 168 21.64 -4.44 6.00
C GLN A 168 22.43 -5.08 4.86
N GLN A 169 22.35 -4.51 3.67
CA GLN A 169 23.08 -4.98 2.50
C GLN A 169 24.59 -4.92 2.72
N LYS A 170 25.09 -3.82 3.29
CA LYS A 170 26.51 -3.66 3.58
C LYS A 170 27.03 -4.67 4.61
N PHE A 171 26.20 -5.01 5.60
CA PHE A 171 26.54 -5.94 6.65
C PHE A 171 26.51 -7.40 6.18
N TYR A 172 25.44 -7.82 5.49
CA TYR A 172 25.25 -9.21 5.06
C TYR A 172 25.89 -9.54 3.70
N GLY A 173 25.98 -8.56 2.81
CA GLY A 173 26.38 -8.75 1.41
C GLY A 173 25.20 -9.09 0.49
N ASN A 174 25.35 -8.79 -0.80
CA ASN A 174 24.23 -8.70 -1.76
C ASN A 174 23.45 -10.01 -2.02
N ASN A 175 24.01 -11.18 -1.68
CA ASN A 175 23.42 -12.50 -1.94
C ASN A 175 23.11 -13.28 -0.65
N ASP A 176 23.09 -12.62 0.51
CA ASP A 176 22.76 -13.27 1.77
C ASP A 176 21.23 -13.37 1.94
N PRO A 177 20.66 -14.55 2.26
CA PRO A 177 19.22 -14.71 2.42
C PRO A 177 18.61 -13.88 3.56
N ARG A 178 19.41 -13.35 4.50
CA ARG A 178 18.93 -12.42 5.53
C ARG A 178 18.49 -11.06 4.96
N LEU A 179 18.80 -10.76 3.69
CA LEU A 179 18.28 -9.58 2.99
C LEU A 179 16.86 -9.74 2.45
N ILE A 180 16.30 -10.95 2.47
CA ILE A 180 14.96 -11.21 1.92
C ILE A 180 13.89 -10.27 2.52
N PRO A 181 13.78 -10.10 3.86
CA PRO A 181 12.83 -9.15 4.44
C PRO A 181 13.09 -7.71 4.00
N ALA A 182 14.35 -7.25 4.03
CA ALA A 182 14.71 -5.89 3.64
C ALA A 182 14.39 -5.56 2.17
N LEU A 183 14.51 -6.54 1.26
CA LEU A 183 14.08 -6.40 -0.13
C LEU A 183 12.54 -6.27 -0.21
N GLY A 184 11.81 -7.09 0.54
CA GLY A 184 10.36 -7.05 0.63
C GLY A 184 9.85 -5.72 1.18
N ASP A 185 10.40 -5.25 2.29
CA ASP A 185 10.01 -4.00 2.95
C ASP A 185 10.21 -2.80 2.03
N LEU A 186 11.37 -2.70 1.36
CA LEU A 186 11.63 -1.63 0.42
C LEU A 186 10.74 -1.73 -0.83
N ALA A 187 10.42 -2.94 -1.29
CA ALA A 187 9.47 -3.15 -2.40
C ALA A 187 8.05 -2.67 -2.03
N ASN A 188 7.59 -3.05 -0.84
CA ASN A 188 6.30 -2.64 -0.28
C ASN A 188 6.23 -1.12 -0.12
N TRP A 189 7.30 -0.48 0.41
CA TRP A 189 7.39 0.97 0.48
C TRP A 189 7.25 1.63 -0.89
N HIS A 190 7.98 1.16 -1.90
CA HIS A 190 7.85 1.70 -3.25
C HIS A 190 6.44 1.51 -3.85
N ALA A 191 5.80 0.37 -3.60
CA ALA A 191 4.42 0.13 -4.04
C ALA A 191 3.42 1.06 -3.34
N ARG A 192 3.52 1.23 -2.02
CA ARG A 192 2.68 2.15 -1.23
C ARG A 192 2.89 3.59 -1.64
N ALA A 193 4.14 4.02 -1.78
CA ALA A 193 4.47 5.37 -2.25
C ALA A 193 3.92 5.63 -3.65
N PHE A 194 3.86 4.63 -4.54
CA PHE A 194 3.15 4.78 -5.82
C PHE A 194 1.65 5.04 -5.61
N THR A 195 0.98 4.24 -4.79
CA THR A 195 -0.46 4.36 -4.49
C THR A 195 -0.80 5.72 -3.87
N MET A 196 0.02 6.18 -2.92
CA MET A 196 -0.09 7.50 -2.29
C MET A 196 0.37 8.66 -3.19
N ARG A 197 0.85 8.36 -4.40
CA ARG A 197 1.42 9.32 -5.36
C ARG A 197 2.62 10.13 -4.82
N GLN A 198 3.43 9.50 -3.97
CA GLN A 198 4.59 10.10 -3.32
C GLN A 198 5.92 9.82 -4.05
N GLY A 199 6.82 10.80 -4.00
CA GLY A 199 8.17 10.74 -4.54
C GLY A 199 8.37 11.42 -5.90
N GLU A 200 9.64 11.56 -6.29
CA GLU A 200 10.04 12.33 -7.49
C GLU A 200 9.54 11.73 -8.82
N SER A 201 9.31 10.41 -8.87
CA SER A 201 8.79 9.75 -10.07
C SER A 201 8.01 8.48 -9.74
N LEU A 202 6.73 8.47 -10.09
CA LEU A 202 5.86 7.29 -9.97
C LEU A 202 6.34 6.13 -10.85
N ALA A 203 6.94 6.43 -12.00
CA ALA A 203 7.52 5.40 -12.86
C ALA A 203 8.71 4.69 -12.18
N MET A 204 9.56 5.44 -11.45
CA MET A 204 10.62 4.85 -10.64
C MET A 204 10.06 4.01 -9.49
N ARG A 205 8.99 4.46 -8.82
CA ARG A 205 8.33 3.68 -7.77
C ARG A 205 7.90 2.30 -8.27
N LEU A 206 7.20 2.23 -9.41
CA LEU A 206 6.78 0.97 -10.01
C LEU A 206 7.95 0.07 -10.43
N SER A 207 8.98 0.67 -11.03
CA SER A 207 10.20 -0.04 -11.43
C SER A 207 10.93 -0.64 -10.24
N SER A 208 11.20 0.17 -9.20
CA SER A 208 11.87 -0.27 -7.99
C SER A 208 11.09 -1.38 -7.29
N ALA A 209 9.77 -1.22 -7.11
CA ALA A 209 8.94 -2.24 -6.48
C ALA A 209 9.03 -3.59 -7.21
N GLN A 210 8.85 -3.61 -8.54
CA GLN A 210 8.92 -4.86 -9.29
C GLN A 210 10.32 -5.49 -9.29
N MET A 211 11.39 -4.69 -9.38
CA MET A 211 12.77 -5.22 -9.28
C MET A 211 13.05 -5.83 -7.90
N LEU A 212 12.61 -5.17 -6.83
CA LEU A 212 12.84 -5.61 -5.45
C LEU A 212 12.03 -6.86 -5.09
N PHE A 213 10.75 -6.94 -5.47
CA PHE A 213 9.96 -8.17 -5.30
C PHE A 213 10.56 -9.35 -6.06
N ARG A 214 11.00 -9.13 -7.31
CA ARG A 214 11.69 -10.16 -8.09
C ARG A 214 13.01 -10.59 -7.45
N ALA A 215 13.76 -9.66 -6.86
CA ALA A 215 14.98 -9.96 -6.13
C ALA A 215 14.71 -10.79 -4.88
N ALA A 216 13.69 -10.43 -4.09
CA ALA A 216 13.26 -11.19 -2.91
C ALA A 216 12.81 -12.61 -3.28
N ALA A 217 11.92 -12.74 -4.27
CA ALA A 217 11.44 -14.03 -4.77
C ALA A 217 12.60 -14.91 -5.27
N ARG A 218 13.54 -14.33 -6.05
CA ARG A 218 14.70 -15.07 -6.56
C ARG A 218 15.67 -15.47 -5.45
N MET A 219 15.83 -14.65 -4.42
CA MET A 219 16.66 -14.97 -3.26
C MET A 219 16.06 -16.13 -2.46
N VAL A 220 14.73 -16.17 -2.28
CA VAL A 220 14.05 -17.33 -1.69
C VAL A 220 14.31 -18.59 -2.52
N GLU A 221 14.00 -18.52 -3.82
CA GLU A 221 14.13 -19.66 -4.75
C GLU A 221 15.54 -20.25 -4.76
N VAL A 222 16.59 -19.42 -4.79
CA VAL A 222 17.98 -19.89 -4.89
C VAL A 222 18.52 -20.49 -3.59
N HIS A 223 18.12 -19.96 -2.44
CA HIS A 223 18.67 -20.40 -1.15
C HIS A 223 17.83 -21.48 -0.46
N PHE A 224 16.52 -21.51 -0.70
CA PHE A 224 15.57 -22.39 -0.01
C PHE A 224 14.76 -23.28 -0.96
N GLY A 225 14.70 -22.93 -2.25
CA GLY A 225 13.90 -23.64 -3.25
C GLY A 225 12.55 -22.97 -3.50
N PRO A 226 11.87 -23.34 -4.60
CA PRO A 226 10.55 -22.80 -4.93
C PRO A 226 9.45 -23.23 -3.96
N ASP A 227 9.63 -24.33 -3.21
CA ASP A 227 8.63 -24.87 -2.27
C ASP A 227 8.59 -24.16 -0.92
N ASP A 228 9.47 -23.18 -0.68
CA ASP A 228 9.48 -22.39 0.55
C ASP A 228 8.31 -21.41 0.58
N ASP A 229 7.49 -21.46 1.63
CA ASP A 229 6.24 -20.68 1.74
C ASP A 229 6.45 -19.16 1.56
N ARG A 230 7.64 -18.62 1.91
CA ARG A 230 7.97 -17.19 1.71
C ARG A 230 7.97 -16.78 0.25
N TYR A 231 8.13 -17.74 -0.67
CA TYR A 231 8.15 -17.49 -2.09
C TYR A 231 6.83 -16.86 -2.57
N ILE A 232 5.71 -17.33 -2.01
CA ILE A 232 4.37 -16.90 -2.38
C ILE A 232 4.16 -15.40 -2.12
N GLU A 233 4.59 -14.88 -0.97
CA GLU A 233 4.45 -13.47 -0.62
C GLU A 233 5.11 -12.56 -1.67
N TYR A 234 6.36 -12.87 -2.05
CA TYR A 234 7.08 -12.05 -3.01
C TYR A 234 6.55 -12.22 -4.44
N LEU A 235 6.08 -13.40 -4.82
CA LEU A 235 5.39 -13.58 -6.10
C LEU A 235 4.09 -12.77 -6.18
N ARG A 236 3.31 -12.69 -5.09
CA ARG A 236 2.14 -11.79 -5.01
C ARG A 236 2.55 -10.33 -5.18
N GLY A 237 3.66 -9.91 -4.57
CA GLY A 237 4.25 -8.58 -4.80
C GLY A 237 4.64 -8.34 -6.27
N VAL A 238 5.20 -9.34 -6.96
CA VAL A 238 5.46 -9.26 -8.41
C VAL A 238 4.16 -9.10 -9.20
N ALA A 239 3.12 -9.89 -8.90
CA ALA A 239 1.82 -9.81 -9.58
C ALA A 239 1.14 -8.44 -9.35
N ARG A 240 1.16 -7.93 -8.11
CA ARG A 240 0.61 -6.62 -7.74
C ARG A 240 1.34 -5.48 -8.44
N SER A 241 2.67 -5.47 -8.39
CA SER A 241 3.46 -4.44 -9.10
C SER A 241 3.27 -4.53 -10.63
N ALA A 242 3.17 -5.74 -11.19
CA ALA A 242 2.87 -5.95 -12.61
C ALA A 242 1.48 -5.41 -13.01
N TYR A 243 0.48 -5.56 -12.14
CA TYR A 243 -0.85 -5.01 -12.36
C TYR A 243 -0.80 -3.47 -12.45
N LEU A 244 -0.16 -2.82 -11.48
CA LEU A 244 0.01 -1.37 -11.47
C LEU A 244 0.79 -0.87 -12.69
N VAL A 245 1.85 -1.57 -13.09
CA VAL A 245 2.61 -1.30 -14.32
C VAL A 245 1.72 -1.41 -15.57
N ALA A 246 0.85 -2.40 -15.62
CA ALA A 246 -0.03 -2.61 -16.76
C ALA A 246 -1.11 -1.52 -16.89
N LEU A 247 -1.61 -1.00 -15.77
CA LEU A 247 -2.55 0.13 -15.73
C LEU A 247 -1.89 1.48 -16.06
N ASN A 248 -0.57 1.60 -15.88
CA ASN A 248 0.16 2.87 -15.92
C ASN A 248 1.29 2.90 -16.96
N GLN A 249 1.12 2.23 -18.10
CA GLN A 249 2.17 2.09 -19.12
C GLN A 249 2.73 3.43 -19.63
N ASP A 250 1.91 4.48 -19.68
CA ASP A 250 2.33 5.79 -20.16
C ASP A 250 3.35 6.47 -19.23
N LEU A 251 3.28 6.20 -17.92
CA LEU A 251 4.26 6.72 -16.96
C LEU A 251 5.68 6.18 -17.25
N LEU A 252 5.78 4.95 -17.76
CA LEU A 252 7.07 4.27 -17.95
C LEU A 252 7.95 4.94 -19.02
N ARG A 253 7.39 5.79 -19.88
CA ARG A 253 8.15 6.57 -20.87
C ARG A 253 9.16 7.50 -20.20
N GLU A 254 8.91 7.92 -18.96
CA GLU A 254 9.81 8.77 -18.20
C GLU A 254 11.13 8.08 -17.85
N LEU A 255 11.14 6.75 -17.69
CA LEU A 255 12.35 5.98 -17.36
C LEU A 255 13.43 6.04 -18.46
N ALA A 256 13.09 6.53 -19.65
CA ALA A 256 14.08 6.79 -20.70
C ALA A 256 14.94 8.04 -20.43
N ARG A 257 14.50 8.95 -19.54
CA ARG A 257 15.25 10.18 -19.21
C ARG A 257 16.41 9.84 -18.28
N ALA A 258 17.58 10.44 -18.54
CA ALA A 258 18.83 10.14 -17.82
C ALA A 258 18.72 10.33 -16.30
N GLN A 259 18.01 11.37 -15.85
CA GLN A 259 17.82 11.68 -14.42
C GLN A 259 17.10 10.56 -13.64
N PHE A 260 16.23 9.78 -14.31
CA PHE A 260 15.51 8.67 -13.68
C PHE A 260 16.18 7.32 -13.94
N ARG A 261 16.89 7.18 -15.06
CA ARG A 261 17.66 5.96 -15.35
C ARG A 261 18.81 5.75 -14.39
N ALA A 262 19.59 6.78 -14.07
CA ALA A 262 20.80 6.61 -13.24
C ALA A 262 20.51 6.10 -11.81
N PRO A 263 19.52 6.61 -11.06
CA PRO A 263 19.13 6.02 -9.77
C PRO A 263 18.68 4.56 -9.89
N GLN A 264 17.97 4.20 -10.95
CA GLN A 264 17.51 2.84 -11.19
C GLN A 264 18.66 1.88 -11.54
N GLU A 265 19.69 2.36 -12.26
CA GLU A 265 20.93 1.61 -12.48
C GLU A 265 21.66 1.36 -11.17
N THR A 266 21.79 2.38 -10.31
CA THR A 266 22.37 2.22 -8.97
C THR A 266 21.63 1.17 -8.15
N LEU A 267 20.30 1.21 -8.11
CA LEU A 267 19.50 0.20 -7.42
C LEU A 267 19.74 -1.20 -8.01
N ARG A 268 19.67 -1.34 -9.33
CA ARG A 268 19.91 -2.62 -10.00
C ARG A 268 21.29 -3.19 -9.70
N ASP A 269 22.32 -2.33 -9.64
CA ASP A 269 23.69 -2.74 -9.38
C ASP A 269 23.92 -3.08 -7.88
N MET A 270 23.07 -2.57 -6.97
CA MET A 270 23.01 -3.02 -5.58
C MET A 270 22.42 -4.44 -5.48
N LEU A 271 21.50 -4.83 -6.35
CA LEU A 271 20.92 -6.18 -6.34
C LEU A 271 21.92 -7.21 -6.88
N TYR A 272 21.90 -8.43 -6.33
CA TYR A 272 22.77 -9.51 -6.82
C TYR A 272 22.36 -9.97 -8.23
N TRP A 273 21.07 -10.09 -8.50
CA TRP A 273 20.53 -10.37 -9.83
C TRP A 273 20.11 -9.09 -10.54
N HIS A 274 20.46 -9.00 -11.82
CA HIS A 274 20.15 -7.83 -12.65
C HIS A 274 18.78 -8.00 -13.29
N PHE A 275 17.79 -7.29 -12.77
CA PHE A 275 16.45 -7.23 -13.35
C PHE A 275 16.31 -6.06 -14.34
N PRO A 276 15.37 -6.15 -15.31
CA PRO A 276 15.11 -5.04 -16.22
C PRO A 276 14.63 -3.78 -15.48
N ILE A 277 15.23 -2.63 -15.82
CA ILE A 277 14.81 -1.31 -15.30
C ILE A 277 13.46 -0.89 -15.88
N VAL A 278 13.10 -1.34 -17.08
CA VAL A 278 11.75 -1.12 -17.59
C VAL A 278 10.90 -2.29 -17.10
N PRO A 279 9.99 -2.07 -16.14
CA PRO A 279 9.16 -3.15 -15.63
C PRO A 279 8.17 -3.61 -16.70
N THR A 280 7.73 -4.85 -16.59
CA THR A 280 6.76 -5.46 -17.51
C THR A 280 5.45 -5.68 -16.77
N GLY A 281 4.32 -5.33 -17.40
CA GLY A 281 2.99 -5.59 -16.83
C GLY A 281 2.57 -7.04 -17.02
N PHE A 282 1.70 -7.29 -18.00
CA PHE A 282 1.09 -8.60 -18.29
C PHE A 282 1.99 -9.83 -18.04
N ARG A 283 3.18 -9.88 -18.65
CA ARG A 283 4.07 -11.05 -18.58
C ARG A 283 4.60 -11.30 -17.16
N ALA A 284 4.98 -10.25 -16.43
CA ALA A 284 5.51 -10.42 -15.07
C ALA A 284 4.47 -11.01 -14.12
N GLY A 285 3.22 -10.53 -14.23
CA GLY A 285 2.13 -11.04 -13.40
C GLY A 285 1.71 -12.44 -13.82
N GLU A 286 1.68 -12.75 -15.12
CA GLU A 286 1.41 -14.10 -15.62
C GLU A 286 2.46 -15.09 -15.09
N ASP A 287 3.75 -14.78 -15.24
CA ASP A 287 4.84 -15.64 -14.75
C ASP A 287 4.74 -15.86 -13.23
N ALA A 288 4.42 -14.82 -12.46
CA ALA A 288 4.31 -14.90 -11.01
C ALA A 288 3.11 -15.74 -10.55
N LEU A 289 1.93 -15.53 -11.14
CA LEU A 289 0.72 -16.27 -10.79
C LEU A 289 0.80 -17.74 -11.19
N LEU A 290 1.44 -18.05 -12.32
CA LEU A 290 1.72 -19.43 -12.72
C LEU A 290 2.71 -20.11 -11.75
N ALA A 291 3.73 -19.39 -11.26
CA ALA A 291 4.63 -19.92 -10.24
C ALA A 291 3.92 -20.17 -8.89
N ILE A 292 2.98 -19.32 -8.49
CA ILE A 292 2.12 -19.56 -7.31
C ILE A 292 1.24 -20.79 -7.51
N ARG A 293 0.66 -20.98 -8.72
CA ARG A 293 -0.10 -22.18 -9.04
C ARG A 293 0.77 -23.43 -8.95
N GLU A 294 1.96 -23.40 -9.54
CA GLU A 294 2.91 -24.54 -9.52
C GLU A 294 3.29 -24.92 -8.08
N PHE A 295 3.54 -23.94 -7.21
CA PHE A 295 3.82 -24.17 -5.80
C PHE A 295 2.76 -25.05 -5.09
N TYR A 296 1.48 -24.86 -5.43
CA TYR A 296 0.39 -25.65 -4.84
C TYR A 296 0.11 -26.96 -5.58
N MET A 297 0.54 -27.12 -6.84
CA MET A 297 0.32 -28.35 -7.61
C MET A 297 1.01 -29.56 -6.98
N ASP A 298 2.17 -29.34 -6.37
CA ASP A 298 3.01 -30.42 -5.84
C ASP A 298 2.71 -30.77 -4.36
N ARG A 299 1.74 -30.09 -3.72
CA ARG A 299 1.44 -30.23 -2.28
C ARG A 299 0.15 -31.02 -2.04
N GLU A 300 0.28 -32.14 -1.32
CA GLU A 300 -0.87 -32.96 -0.93
C GLU A 300 -1.75 -32.23 0.08
N GLY A 301 -3.08 -32.27 -0.13
CA GLY A 301 -4.07 -31.66 0.77
C GLY A 301 -4.25 -30.15 0.63
N GLU A 302 -3.66 -29.54 -0.40
CA GLU A 302 -3.77 -28.09 -0.69
C GLU A 302 -4.62 -27.79 -1.95
N ALA A 303 -5.61 -28.65 -2.24
CA ALA A 303 -6.48 -28.54 -3.41
C ALA A 303 -7.26 -27.22 -3.45
N GLU A 304 -7.68 -26.69 -2.29
CA GLU A 304 -8.33 -25.38 -2.18
C GLU A 304 -7.39 -24.25 -2.64
N GLN A 305 -6.15 -24.26 -2.16
CA GLN A 305 -5.13 -23.26 -2.49
C GLN A 305 -4.74 -23.35 -3.97
N LEU A 306 -4.63 -24.57 -4.51
CA LEU A 306 -4.41 -24.78 -5.94
C LEU A 306 -5.57 -24.22 -6.78
N ALA A 307 -6.81 -24.45 -6.37
CA ALA A 307 -7.99 -23.93 -7.06
C ALA A 307 -8.03 -22.40 -7.02
N GLU A 308 -7.77 -21.79 -5.87
CA GLU A 308 -7.71 -20.32 -5.74
C GLU A 308 -6.55 -19.72 -6.56
N ALA A 309 -5.35 -20.32 -6.54
CA ALA A 309 -4.22 -19.89 -7.35
C ALA A 309 -4.53 -19.99 -8.85
N THR A 310 -5.16 -21.08 -9.28
CA THR A 310 -5.58 -21.28 -10.67
C THR A 310 -6.67 -20.28 -11.08
N ALA A 311 -7.62 -19.99 -10.19
CA ALA A 311 -8.63 -18.96 -10.41
C ALA A 311 -7.99 -17.56 -10.52
N GLN A 312 -6.95 -17.25 -9.77
CA GLN A 312 -6.22 -15.98 -9.89
C GLN A 312 -5.48 -15.84 -11.24
N VAL A 313 -5.00 -16.95 -11.83
CA VAL A 313 -4.49 -16.95 -13.23
C VAL A 313 -5.64 -16.65 -14.21
N ALA A 314 -6.82 -17.23 -13.98
CA ALA A 314 -8.02 -16.95 -14.78
C ALA A 314 -8.46 -15.48 -14.67
N ASP A 315 -8.48 -14.92 -13.45
CA ASP A 315 -8.76 -13.52 -13.16
C ASP A 315 -7.79 -12.61 -13.94
N TRP A 316 -6.49 -12.94 -13.93
CA TRP A 316 -5.47 -12.22 -14.68
C TRP A 316 -5.78 -12.22 -16.18
N TYR A 317 -6.08 -13.38 -16.75
CA TYR A 317 -6.48 -13.45 -18.15
C TYR A 317 -7.74 -12.67 -18.45
N LEU A 318 -8.71 -12.64 -17.54
CA LEU A 318 -9.94 -11.87 -17.71
C LEU A 318 -9.67 -10.36 -17.70
N LEU A 319 -8.84 -9.86 -16.77
CA LEU A 319 -8.41 -8.46 -16.68
C LEU A 319 -7.76 -7.96 -17.98
N PHE A 320 -7.06 -8.85 -18.70
CA PHE A 320 -6.43 -8.54 -19.98
C PHE A 320 -7.22 -9.01 -21.21
N ASN A 321 -8.53 -9.23 -21.04
CA ASN A 321 -9.49 -9.62 -22.08
C ASN A 321 -9.08 -10.89 -22.87
N ARG A 322 -8.35 -11.81 -22.22
CA ARG A 322 -7.97 -13.13 -22.76
C ARG A 322 -9.02 -14.17 -22.37
N ARG A 323 -10.20 -14.04 -22.98
CA ARG A 323 -11.42 -14.79 -22.60
C ARG A 323 -11.29 -16.31 -22.69
N ALA A 324 -10.68 -16.84 -23.75
CA ALA A 324 -10.52 -18.28 -23.91
C ALA A 324 -9.56 -18.87 -22.85
N PRO A 325 -8.32 -18.37 -22.70
CA PRO A 325 -7.45 -18.80 -21.60
C PRO A 325 -8.07 -18.63 -20.21
N ALA A 326 -8.81 -17.54 -19.97
CA ALA A 326 -9.49 -17.33 -18.70
C ALA A 326 -10.52 -18.45 -18.41
N ARG A 327 -11.39 -18.77 -19.38
CA ARG A 327 -12.37 -19.85 -19.23
C ARG A 327 -11.69 -21.20 -18.98
N ASP A 328 -10.63 -21.50 -19.73
CA ASP A 328 -9.93 -22.78 -19.59
C ASP A 328 -9.29 -22.90 -18.18
N MET A 329 -8.70 -21.82 -17.65
CA MET A 329 -8.19 -21.78 -16.26
C MET A 329 -9.30 -21.83 -15.19
N TYR A 330 -10.46 -21.20 -15.42
CA TYR A 330 -11.60 -21.31 -14.50
C TYR A 330 -12.13 -22.75 -14.42
N LEU A 331 -12.19 -23.45 -15.54
CA LEU A 331 -12.57 -24.86 -15.56
C LEU A 331 -11.55 -25.72 -14.80
N GLU A 332 -10.25 -25.50 -15.02
CA GLU A 332 -9.20 -26.19 -14.25
C GLU A 332 -9.33 -25.93 -12.75
N ALA A 333 -9.60 -24.68 -12.34
CA ALA A 333 -9.81 -24.33 -10.94
C ALA A 333 -11.05 -25.00 -10.34
N TRP A 334 -12.14 -25.14 -11.11
CA TRP A 334 -13.35 -25.86 -10.70
C TRP A 334 -13.13 -27.38 -10.54
N GLU A 335 -12.27 -27.95 -11.39
CA GLU A 335 -11.90 -29.36 -11.38
C GLU A 335 -10.88 -29.69 -10.29
N ALA A 336 -10.03 -28.74 -9.88
CA ALA A 336 -8.98 -28.93 -8.89
C ALA A 336 -9.48 -29.44 -7.52
N VAL A 337 -10.72 -29.09 -7.14
CA VAL A 337 -11.34 -29.54 -5.88
C VAL A 337 -12.28 -30.74 -6.05
N ALA A 338 -12.37 -31.34 -7.24
CA ALA A 338 -13.39 -32.35 -7.55
C ALA A 338 -13.29 -33.64 -6.73
N GLU A 339 -12.07 -34.01 -6.31
CA GLU A 339 -11.79 -35.22 -5.53
C GLU A 339 -11.84 -34.98 -4.01
N GLU A 340 -12.06 -33.74 -3.56
CA GLU A 340 -12.18 -33.39 -2.15
C GLU A 340 -13.56 -33.81 -1.59
N ASP A 341 -13.60 -34.32 -0.36
CA ASP A 341 -14.85 -34.73 0.30
C ASP A 341 -15.85 -33.56 0.44
N ASN A 342 -15.34 -32.32 0.49
CA ASN A 342 -16.10 -31.07 0.58
C ASN A 342 -16.13 -30.27 -0.74
N ALA A 343 -15.92 -30.90 -1.90
CA ALA A 343 -15.86 -30.25 -3.22
C ALA A 343 -16.97 -29.21 -3.47
N GLU A 344 -18.23 -29.54 -3.16
CA GLU A 344 -19.38 -28.65 -3.37
C GLU A 344 -19.40 -27.43 -2.43
N GLU A 345 -18.79 -27.55 -1.25
CA GLU A 345 -18.58 -26.42 -0.35
C GLU A 345 -17.49 -25.50 -0.90
N LEU A 346 -16.34 -26.06 -1.27
CA LEU A 346 -15.21 -25.32 -1.84
C LEU A 346 -15.61 -24.57 -3.13
N ARG A 347 -16.34 -25.22 -4.03
CA ARG A 347 -16.88 -24.59 -5.25
C ARG A 347 -17.80 -23.42 -4.94
N ARG A 348 -18.64 -23.55 -3.91
CA ARG A 348 -19.54 -22.47 -3.49
C ARG A 348 -18.77 -21.30 -2.88
N GLN A 349 -17.72 -21.56 -2.11
CA GLN A 349 -16.88 -20.53 -1.52
C GLN A 349 -16.07 -19.79 -2.59
N LEU A 350 -15.47 -20.51 -3.54
CA LEU A 350 -14.61 -19.93 -4.58
C LEU A 350 -15.38 -19.25 -5.72
N PHE A 351 -16.54 -19.79 -6.10
CA PHE A 351 -17.26 -19.41 -7.32
C PHE A 351 -18.77 -19.20 -7.15
N GLY A 352 -19.31 -19.37 -5.94
CA GLY A 352 -20.75 -19.21 -5.67
C GLY A 352 -21.20 -17.75 -5.58
N GLN A 353 -20.27 -16.81 -5.51
CA GLN A 353 -20.52 -15.38 -5.56
C GLN A 353 -19.44 -14.69 -6.40
N VAL A 354 -19.77 -13.53 -6.95
CA VAL A 354 -18.79 -12.71 -7.67
C VAL A 354 -17.79 -12.08 -6.69
N ARG A 355 -16.55 -11.90 -7.14
CA ARG A 355 -15.47 -11.33 -6.32
C ARG A 355 -14.72 -10.27 -7.10
N GLU A 356 -14.42 -9.12 -6.51
CA GLU A 356 -13.65 -8.08 -7.18
C GLU A 356 -12.24 -8.59 -7.55
N ILE A 357 -11.73 -8.26 -8.74
CA ILE A 357 -10.42 -8.70 -9.23
C ILE A 357 -9.53 -7.52 -9.67
N PRO A 358 -8.19 -7.60 -9.50
CA PRO A 358 -7.48 -8.76 -8.97
C PRO A 358 -7.59 -8.88 -7.44
N VAL A 359 -7.79 -10.11 -6.97
CA VAL A 359 -7.96 -10.43 -5.55
C VAL A 359 -6.79 -9.94 -4.68
N PHE A 360 -5.57 -10.02 -5.19
CA PHE A 360 -4.35 -9.62 -4.48
C PHE A 360 -4.12 -8.10 -4.46
N ALA A 361 -5.00 -7.29 -5.07
CA ALA A 361 -4.89 -5.83 -4.99
C ALA A 361 -5.18 -5.30 -3.57
N SER A 362 -5.95 -6.04 -2.77
CA SER A 362 -6.34 -5.64 -1.42
C SER A 362 -5.30 -5.94 -0.34
N ASP A 363 -4.20 -6.61 -0.66
CA ASP A 363 -3.20 -7.07 0.33
C ASP A 363 -2.56 -5.91 1.13
N ASP A 364 -2.55 -4.68 0.61
CA ASP A 364 -2.01 -3.49 1.29
C ASP A 364 -3.10 -2.63 1.97
N ASN A 365 -4.37 -3.05 1.96
CA ASN A 365 -5.50 -2.24 2.45
C ASN A 365 -5.38 -1.88 3.93
N GLU A 366 -4.97 -2.83 4.78
CA GLU A 366 -4.84 -2.63 6.23
C GLU A 366 -3.90 -1.47 6.54
N TRP A 367 -2.69 -1.47 5.96
CA TRP A 367 -1.72 -0.39 6.16
C TRP A 367 -2.26 0.96 5.65
N MET A 368 -2.96 0.98 4.51
CA MET A 368 -3.56 2.22 3.97
C MET A 368 -4.61 2.79 4.94
N VAL A 369 -5.50 1.95 5.47
CA VAL A 369 -6.55 2.33 6.42
C VAL A 369 -5.95 2.84 7.73
N GLU A 370 -4.99 2.11 8.29
CA GLU A 370 -4.30 2.50 9.54
C GLU A 370 -3.58 3.85 9.43
N ASN A 371 -3.06 4.16 8.25
CA ASN A 371 -2.26 5.37 8.02
C ASN A 371 -3.03 6.47 7.29
N MET A 372 -4.33 6.31 7.04
CA MET A 372 -5.11 7.24 6.21
C MET A 372 -5.09 8.67 6.77
N GLY A 373 -5.17 8.81 8.10
CA GLY A 373 -5.11 10.10 8.78
C GLY A 373 -3.78 10.84 8.59
N PHE A 374 -2.70 10.12 8.27
CA PHE A 374 -1.39 10.71 7.96
C PHE A 374 -1.17 10.92 6.45
N ILE A 375 -1.87 10.14 5.61
CA ILE A 375 -1.79 10.22 4.14
C ILE A 375 -2.48 11.48 3.61
N ALA A 376 -3.62 11.85 4.20
CA ALA A 376 -4.29 13.09 3.88
C ALA A 376 -3.49 14.27 4.48
N ASP A 377 -2.80 15.02 3.62
CA ASP A 377 -1.94 16.17 3.97
C ASP A 377 -2.77 17.40 4.40
N VAL A 378 -3.69 17.26 5.36
CA VAL A 378 -4.61 18.32 5.76
C VAL A 378 -4.78 18.37 7.27
N GLU A 379 -4.75 19.58 7.83
CA GLU A 379 -5.24 19.93 9.17
C GLU A 379 -6.76 19.62 9.37
N GLU A 380 -7.40 18.93 8.41
CA GLU A 380 -8.81 18.52 8.44
C GLU A 380 -8.91 17.02 8.79
N VAL A 381 -9.93 16.67 9.59
CA VAL A 381 -10.23 15.29 9.99
C VAL A 381 -10.62 14.51 8.73
N VAL A 382 -9.84 13.50 8.35
CA VAL A 382 -10.26 12.54 7.32
C VAL A 382 -11.50 11.82 7.82
N ASP A 383 -12.58 11.90 7.05
CA ASP A 383 -13.83 11.25 7.37
C ASP A 383 -14.07 10.06 6.42
N TYR A 384 -15.00 9.19 6.80
CA TYR A 384 -15.37 8.05 5.97
C TYR A 384 -16.88 7.85 5.98
N ASP A 385 -17.40 7.37 4.86
CA ASP A 385 -18.79 6.94 4.76
C ASP A 385 -18.89 5.71 3.84
N HIS A 386 -20.10 5.20 3.66
CA HIS A 386 -20.36 3.99 2.92
C HIS A 386 -21.49 4.14 1.92
N ILE A 387 -21.40 3.37 0.85
CA ILE A 387 -22.42 3.28 -0.18
C ILE A 387 -22.72 1.82 -0.51
N ASP A 388 -24.00 1.48 -0.48
CA ASP A 388 -24.50 0.20 -0.93
C ASP A 388 -24.85 0.27 -2.42
N LEU A 389 -24.21 -0.59 -3.22
CA LEU A 389 -24.40 -0.66 -4.66
C LEU A 389 -24.92 -2.03 -5.07
N ARG A 390 -25.96 -2.03 -5.90
CA ARG A 390 -26.46 -3.23 -6.58
C ARG A 390 -26.10 -3.18 -8.05
N PHE A 391 -25.58 -4.28 -8.59
CA PHE A 391 -25.17 -4.36 -9.99
C PHE A 391 -25.14 -5.81 -10.51
N ASP A 392 -25.13 -5.94 -11.82
CA ASP A 392 -24.98 -7.23 -12.50
C ASP A 392 -23.53 -7.42 -12.90
N VAL A 393 -23.07 -8.67 -12.92
CA VAL A 393 -21.75 -9.07 -13.42
C VAL A 393 -21.97 -10.03 -14.57
N THR A 394 -21.40 -9.71 -15.73
CA THR A 394 -21.48 -10.61 -16.89
C THR A 394 -20.61 -11.85 -16.69
N GLN A 395 -20.82 -12.89 -17.51
CA GLN A 395 -19.92 -14.05 -17.60
C GLN A 395 -18.44 -13.71 -17.93
N TRP A 396 -18.17 -12.46 -18.31
CA TRP A 396 -16.83 -11.94 -18.57
C TRP A 396 -16.34 -10.98 -17.48
N GLY A 397 -17.00 -10.93 -16.33
CA GLY A 397 -16.60 -10.10 -15.19
C GLY A 397 -16.92 -8.61 -15.30
N GLU A 398 -17.47 -8.17 -16.44
CA GLU A 398 -17.83 -6.76 -16.63
C GLU A 398 -19.05 -6.37 -15.79
N VAL A 399 -18.98 -5.22 -15.12
CA VAL A 399 -20.06 -4.66 -14.29
C VAL A 399 -21.11 -3.93 -15.14
N ARG A 400 -22.40 -4.18 -14.88
CA ARG A 400 -23.55 -3.58 -15.57
C ARG A 400 -24.62 -3.14 -14.56
N ASN A 401 -25.48 -2.21 -14.97
CA ASN A 401 -26.67 -1.79 -14.21
C ASN A 401 -26.40 -1.37 -12.76
N VAL A 402 -25.31 -0.62 -12.52
CA VAL A 402 -24.95 -0.10 -11.20
C VAL A 402 -26.02 0.89 -10.70
N VAL A 403 -26.63 0.57 -9.57
CA VAL A 403 -27.60 1.40 -8.86
C VAL A 403 -27.25 1.52 -7.38
N SER A 404 -27.47 2.70 -6.80
CA SER A 404 -27.34 2.92 -5.35
C SER A 404 -28.57 2.42 -4.62
N ILE A 405 -28.36 1.84 -3.44
CA ILE A 405 -29.42 1.49 -2.49
C ILE A 405 -29.53 2.62 -1.47
N GLY A 406 -30.72 3.19 -1.33
CA GLY A 406 -30.95 4.41 -0.55
C GLY A 406 -30.68 5.69 -1.36
N GLU A 407 -31.22 6.80 -0.89
CA GLU A 407 -30.89 8.13 -1.41
C GLU A 407 -29.74 8.72 -0.58
N PRO A 408 -28.61 9.12 -1.21
CA PRO A 408 -27.58 9.83 -0.48
C PRO A 408 -28.11 11.13 0.09
N ALA A 409 -27.53 11.55 1.22
CA ALA A 409 -27.64 12.94 1.63
C ALA A 409 -27.09 13.83 0.48
N PRO A 410 -27.70 14.99 0.18
CA PRO A 410 -27.31 15.84 -0.95
C PRO A 410 -25.80 16.15 -1.01
N GLU A 411 -25.17 16.27 0.15
CA GLU A 411 -23.74 16.50 0.35
C GLU A 411 -22.82 15.34 -0.10
N ALA A 412 -23.31 14.09 -0.17
CA ALA A 412 -22.52 12.90 -0.51
C ALA A 412 -22.62 12.49 -2.00
N GLU A 413 -23.45 13.16 -2.79
CA GLU A 413 -23.76 12.73 -4.17
C GLU A 413 -22.55 12.80 -5.11
N SER A 414 -21.60 13.71 -4.86
CA SER A 414 -20.35 13.80 -5.61
C SER A 414 -19.47 12.57 -5.41
N GLN A 415 -19.28 12.17 -4.15
CA GLN A 415 -18.53 10.98 -3.75
C GLN A 415 -19.22 9.72 -4.26
N HIS A 416 -20.53 9.60 -4.07
CA HIS A 416 -21.31 8.48 -4.59
C HIS A 416 -21.23 8.37 -6.12
N GLY A 417 -21.24 9.51 -6.82
CA GLY A 417 -21.03 9.58 -8.26
C GLY A 417 -19.66 9.06 -8.70
N TRP A 418 -18.61 9.38 -7.93
CA TRP A 418 -17.27 8.85 -8.13
C TRP A 418 -17.21 7.34 -7.87
N VAL A 419 -17.74 6.86 -6.73
CA VAL A 419 -17.72 5.43 -6.38
C VAL A 419 -18.48 4.59 -7.40
N ARG A 420 -19.66 5.04 -7.85
CA ARG A 420 -20.41 4.37 -8.93
C ARG A 420 -19.62 4.28 -10.25
N ARG A 421 -18.75 5.25 -10.53
CA ARG A 421 -17.88 5.21 -11.71
C ARG A 421 -16.75 4.21 -11.50
N ALA A 422 -16.07 4.27 -10.36
CA ALA A 422 -15.01 3.32 -10.00
C ALA A 422 -15.49 1.86 -10.08
N VAL A 423 -16.66 1.56 -9.51
CA VAL A 423 -17.28 0.22 -9.57
C VAL A 423 -17.73 -0.18 -10.97
N ARG A 424 -18.12 0.78 -11.81
CA ARG A 424 -18.45 0.45 -13.22
C ARG A 424 -17.21 0.08 -14.03
N ASP A 425 -16.07 0.65 -13.67
CA ASP A 425 -14.79 0.45 -14.34
C ASP A 425 -13.99 -0.73 -13.74
N SER A 426 -14.45 -1.31 -12.63
CA SER A 426 -13.85 -2.50 -12.03
C SER A 426 -14.31 -3.79 -12.70
N MET A 427 -13.61 -4.88 -12.38
CA MET A 427 -13.85 -6.21 -12.92
C MET A 427 -14.08 -7.19 -11.77
N PHE A 428 -14.91 -8.20 -12.01
CA PHE A 428 -15.21 -9.24 -11.05
C PHE A 428 -14.90 -10.63 -11.61
N ARG A 429 -14.41 -11.53 -10.77
CA ARG A 429 -14.50 -12.98 -11.00
C ARG A 429 -15.99 -13.32 -11.14
N PRO A 430 -16.43 -13.88 -12.28
CA PRO A 430 -17.81 -14.28 -12.47
C PRO A 430 -18.14 -15.50 -11.60
N MET A 431 -19.42 -15.73 -11.36
CA MET A 431 -19.87 -17.00 -10.79
C MET A 431 -19.64 -18.15 -11.78
N LEU A 432 -19.36 -19.34 -11.29
CA LEU A 432 -19.29 -20.55 -12.10
C LEU A 432 -20.46 -21.48 -11.75
N VAL A 433 -21.08 -22.06 -12.77
CA VAL A 433 -22.06 -23.14 -12.64
C VAL A 433 -21.63 -24.25 -13.59
N ASP A 434 -21.46 -25.46 -13.07
CA ASP A 434 -20.98 -26.62 -13.82
C ASP A 434 -19.66 -26.35 -14.57
N GLY A 435 -18.75 -25.57 -13.97
CA GLY A 435 -17.45 -25.21 -14.55
C GLY A 435 -17.49 -24.12 -15.63
N GLU A 436 -18.67 -23.54 -15.90
CA GLU A 436 -18.83 -22.47 -16.88
C GLU A 436 -19.15 -21.13 -16.22
N ASN A 437 -18.53 -20.05 -16.72
CA ASN A 437 -18.80 -18.70 -16.25
C ASN A 437 -20.25 -18.30 -16.58
N VAL A 438 -20.99 -17.83 -15.58
CA VAL A 438 -22.36 -17.37 -15.76
C VAL A 438 -22.51 -15.90 -15.39
N ARG A 439 -23.50 -15.26 -16.01
CA ARG A 439 -23.95 -13.93 -15.61
C ARG A 439 -24.67 -14.03 -14.26
N SER A 440 -24.40 -13.09 -13.36
CA SER A 440 -25.14 -12.90 -12.11
C SER A 440 -25.79 -11.53 -12.10
N ASP A 441 -27.06 -11.47 -11.68
CA ASP A 441 -27.83 -10.23 -11.61
C ASP A 441 -28.07 -9.81 -10.16
N GLY A 442 -28.07 -8.50 -9.91
CA GLY A 442 -28.47 -7.95 -8.61
C GLY A 442 -27.52 -8.22 -7.45
N ASN A 443 -26.22 -8.41 -7.71
CA ASN A 443 -25.20 -8.56 -6.66
C ASN A 443 -25.13 -7.27 -5.82
N LEU A 444 -25.10 -7.39 -4.50
CA LEU A 444 -25.12 -6.26 -3.56
C LEU A 444 -23.79 -6.19 -2.80
N PHE A 445 -23.15 -5.03 -2.86
CA PHE A 445 -21.89 -4.76 -2.17
C PHE A 445 -21.94 -3.43 -1.42
N ARG A 446 -21.30 -3.39 -0.25
CA ARG A 446 -21.04 -2.19 0.53
C ARG A 446 -19.61 -1.74 0.25
N TYR A 447 -19.43 -0.48 -0.05
CA TYR A 447 -18.14 0.16 -0.27
C TYR A 447 -17.94 1.25 0.77
N ARG A 448 -16.82 1.23 1.49
CA ARG A 448 -16.39 2.35 2.33
C ARG A 448 -15.42 3.22 1.55
N TYR A 449 -15.66 4.53 1.61
CA TYR A 449 -14.82 5.52 0.96
C TYR A 449 -14.40 6.59 1.98
N TRP A 450 -13.20 7.11 1.77
CA TRP A 450 -12.56 8.14 2.59
C TRP A 450 -12.53 9.45 1.82
N TYR A 451 -12.78 10.59 2.47
CA TYR A 451 -12.87 11.89 1.81
C TYR A 451 -12.37 13.05 2.68
#